data_AF-A0A4Y2ML58-F1
#
_entry.id   AF-A0A4Y2ML58-F1
#
_cell.length_a   1.000
_cell.length_b   1.000
_cell.length_c   1.000
_cell.angle_alpha   90.00
_cell.angle_beta   90.00
_cell.angle_gamma   90.00
#
_symmetry.space_group_name_H-M   'P 1'
#
loop_
_entity.id
_entity.type
_entity.pdbx_description
1 polymer ?
#
loop_
_entity_poly.entity_id
_entity_poly.type
_entity_poly.pdbx_seq_one_letter_code
_entity_poly.pdbx_strand_id
1 'polypeptide(L)'
;MPRPTEAQFDRDTGYLTFHVEPSSLKLLAKIEARPVGTEMWVQQTVISVIRQIEKVQLNPPDEGFSDVRVKLCLESNDSWCGDAKLANPLEEELPNPKDSRAAISSETLMVIVGIIGVTFLICIVLAICCCWKKKVNHK
;
A
#
# COMPACT_ATOMS: atom_id res chain seq x y z
N MET A 1 -14.69 -2.50 23.30
CA MET A 1 -15.17 -1.29 22.59
C MET A 1 -14.40 -1.17 21.28
N PRO A 2 -14.99 -0.63 20.20
CA PRO A 2 -14.35 -0.60 18.88
C PRO A 2 -13.11 0.30 18.90
N ARG A 3 -12.01 -0.15 18.27
CA ARG A 3 -10.74 0.59 18.23
C ARG A 3 -10.12 0.48 16.83
N PRO A 4 -9.45 1.54 16.33
CA PRO A 4 -8.65 1.39 15.12
C PRO A 4 -7.47 0.45 15.37
N THR A 5 -7.26 -0.51 14.49
CA THR A 5 -6.12 -1.43 14.56
C THR A 5 -4.82 -0.67 14.35
N GLU A 6 -4.83 0.21 13.35
CA GLU A 6 -3.70 1.01 12.89
C GLU A 6 -4.16 2.42 12.52
N ALA A 7 -3.26 3.38 12.66
CA ALA A 7 -3.47 4.76 12.24
C ALA A 7 -2.13 5.35 11.83
N GLN A 8 -2.10 6.06 10.71
CA GLN A 8 -0.92 6.70 10.15
C GLN A 8 -1.28 8.11 9.68
N PHE A 9 -0.45 9.08 10.01
CA PHE A 9 -0.62 10.47 9.59
C PHE A 9 0.59 10.91 8.78
N ASP A 10 0.31 11.35 7.56
CA ASP A 10 1.27 11.97 6.67
C ASP A 10 1.24 13.49 6.93
N ARG A 11 2.35 14.03 7.42
CA ARG A 11 2.49 15.45 7.75
C ARG A 11 2.63 16.32 6.52
N ASP A 12 3.17 15.79 5.42
CA ASP A 12 3.44 16.54 4.20
C ASP A 12 2.16 16.75 3.41
N THR A 13 1.32 15.70 3.34
CA THR A 13 0.04 15.77 2.63
C THR A 13 -1.14 16.11 3.53
N GLY A 14 -1.02 15.96 4.85
CA GLY A 14 -2.10 16.14 5.80
C GLY A 14 -3.12 15.01 5.80
N TYR A 15 -2.82 13.86 5.17
CA TYR A 15 -3.71 12.71 5.16
C TYR A 15 -3.53 11.83 6.40
N LEU A 16 -4.64 11.51 7.04
CA LEU A 16 -4.76 10.47 8.05
C LEU A 16 -5.38 9.22 7.42
N THR A 17 -4.68 8.09 7.53
CA THR A 17 -5.20 6.77 7.15
C THR A 17 -5.36 5.92 8.41
N PHE A 18 -6.49 5.24 8.57
CA PHE A 18 -6.69 4.34 9.70
C PHE A 18 -7.47 3.09 9.32
N HIS A 19 -7.16 2.00 10.02
CA HIS A 19 -7.71 0.68 9.77
C HIS A 19 -8.69 0.30 10.87
N VAL A 20 -9.83 -0.24 10.48
CA VAL A 20 -10.91 -0.67 11.36
C VAL A 20 -11.21 -2.13 11.12
N GLU A 21 -11.34 -2.88 12.22
CA GLU A 21 -11.71 -4.29 12.15
C GLU A 21 -13.14 -4.45 11.63
N PRO A 22 -13.42 -5.41 10.72
CA PRO A 22 -14.77 -5.67 10.24
C PRO A 22 -15.76 -5.90 11.38
N SER A 23 -16.84 -5.14 11.37
CA SER A 23 -17.91 -5.22 12.37
C SER A 23 -19.26 -4.98 11.70
N SER A 24 -20.32 -5.57 12.26
CA SER A 24 -21.71 -5.27 11.88
C SER A 24 -22.21 -3.95 12.49
N LEU A 25 -21.44 -3.35 13.41
CA LEU A 25 -21.76 -2.10 14.05
C LEU A 25 -21.43 -0.93 13.11
N LYS A 26 -22.34 0.04 13.04
CA LYS A 26 -22.05 1.32 12.38
C LYS A 26 -21.24 2.20 13.32
N LEU A 27 -20.11 2.71 12.85
CA LEU A 27 -19.13 3.43 13.65
C LEU A 27 -18.94 4.86 13.14
N LEU A 28 -18.66 5.75 14.08
CA LEU A 28 -18.17 7.11 13.83
C LEU A 28 -16.69 7.17 14.24
N ALA A 29 -15.84 7.76 13.41
CA ALA A 29 -14.47 8.10 13.78
C ALA A 29 -14.41 9.57 14.20
N LYS A 30 -14.11 9.82 15.48
CA LYS A 30 -13.79 11.13 16.02
C LYS A 30 -12.28 11.33 15.91
N ILE A 31 -11.87 12.28 15.08
CA ILE A 31 -10.46 12.57 14.82
C ILE A 31 -10.08 13.82 15.59
N GLU A 32 -9.06 13.70 16.42
CA GLU A 32 -8.54 14.76 17.26
C GLU A 32 -7.05 14.93 16.96
N ALA A 33 -6.59 16.18 16.97
CA ALA A 33 -5.19 16.51 16.78
C ALA A 33 -4.74 17.49 17.85
N ARG A 34 -3.45 17.47 18.13
CA ARG A 34 -2.79 18.41 19.02
C ARG A 34 -1.90 19.33 18.18
N PRO A 35 -2.26 20.62 18.03
CA PRO A 35 -1.40 21.61 17.38
C PRO A 35 -0.03 21.70 18.07
N VAL A 36 1.03 21.94 17.29
CA VAL A 36 2.37 22.15 17.84
C VAL A 36 2.36 23.33 18.82
N GLY A 37 3.03 23.17 19.97
CA GLY A 37 3.06 24.19 21.02
C GLY A 37 1.86 24.20 21.97
N THR A 38 0.90 23.28 21.81
CA THR A 38 -0.25 23.12 22.71
C THR A 38 -0.27 21.73 23.34
N GLU A 39 -0.84 21.61 24.53
CA GLU A 39 -1.06 20.29 25.17
C GLU A 39 -2.48 19.74 24.94
N MET A 40 -3.38 20.59 24.45
CA MET A 40 -4.80 20.30 24.32
C MET A 40 -5.12 19.51 23.05
N TRP A 41 -6.00 18.53 23.20
CA TRP A 41 -6.59 17.81 22.07
C TRP A 41 -7.75 18.61 21.49
N VAL A 42 -7.69 18.90 20.20
CA VAL A 42 -8.73 19.63 19.47
C VAL A 42 -9.37 18.69 18.46
N GLN A 43 -10.70 18.55 18.52
CA GLN A 43 -11.45 17.78 17.53
C GLN A 43 -11.34 18.45 16.16
N GLN A 44 -10.83 17.71 15.19
CA GLN A 44 -10.68 18.18 13.81
C GLN A 44 -11.91 17.87 12.99
N THR A 45 -12.40 16.63 13.07
CA THR A 45 -13.57 16.19 12.31
C THR A 45 -14.18 14.92 12.91
N VAL A 46 -15.40 14.62 12.49
CA VAL A 46 -16.12 13.38 12.78
C VAL A 46 -16.66 12.83 11.47
N ILE A 47 -16.36 11.56 11.18
CA ILE A 47 -16.82 10.89 9.95
C ILE A 47 -17.52 9.57 10.28
N SER A 48 -18.46 9.15 9.43
CA SER A 48 -18.95 7.77 9.46
C SER A 48 -17.93 6.83 8.82
N VAL A 49 -17.66 5.70 9.47
CA VAL A 49 -16.78 4.66 8.95
C VAL A 49 -17.58 3.78 8.00
N ILE A 50 -17.23 3.81 6.72
CA ILE A 50 -17.91 3.06 5.66
C ILE A 50 -17.03 1.89 5.20
N ARG A 51 -15.71 2.08 5.22
CA ARG A 51 -14.69 1.13 4.75
C ARG A 51 -13.83 0.64 5.91
N GLN A 52 -13.19 -0.50 5.71
CA GLN A 52 -12.19 -1.01 6.65
C GLN A 52 -10.92 -0.15 6.71
N ILE A 53 -10.60 0.53 5.61
CA ILE A 53 -9.50 1.49 5.52
C ILE A 53 -10.11 2.83 5.13
N GLU A 54 -10.02 3.79 6.04
CA GLU A 54 -10.48 5.16 5.84
C GLU A 54 -9.29 6.08 5.63
N LYS A 55 -9.44 7.03 4.71
CA LYS A 55 -8.45 8.07 4.42
C LYS A 55 -9.14 9.44 4.51
N VAL A 56 -8.63 10.30 5.38
CA VAL A 56 -9.22 11.59 5.71
C VAL A 56 -8.18 12.69 5.54
N GLN A 57 -8.53 13.74 4.80
CA GLN A 57 -7.72 14.95 4.72
C GLN A 57 -7.94 15.79 5.98
N LEU A 58 -6.86 16.14 6.67
CA LEU A 58 -6.88 17.13 7.73
C LEU A 58 -6.25 18.44 7.21
N ASN A 59 -6.65 19.55 7.81
CA ASN A 59 -6.12 20.88 7.51
C ASN A 59 -5.27 21.32 8.72
N PRO A 60 -3.97 20.96 8.75
CA PRO A 60 -3.10 21.41 9.82
C PRO A 60 -2.94 22.95 9.81
N PRO A 61 -2.74 23.57 10.98
CA PRO A 61 -2.30 24.97 11.06
C PRO A 61 -0.88 25.11 10.49
N ASP A 62 -0.40 26.33 10.32
CA ASP A 62 0.93 26.62 9.74
C ASP A 62 2.06 25.91 10.51
N GLU A 63 1.95 25.77 11.83
CA GLU A 63 2.91 25.06 12.68
C GLU A 63 2.75 23.52 12.66
N GLY A 64 1.66 23.02 12.08
CA GLY A 64 1.35 21.60 11.98
C GLY A 64 0.72 20.98 13.24
N PHE A 65 0.55 19.65 13.18
CA PHE A 65 0.13 18.85 14.33
C PHE A 65 1.32 18.10 14.93
N SER A 66 1.44 18.17 16.26
CA SER A 66 2.39 17.35 17.02
C SER A 66 1.95 15.89 17.02
N ASP A 67 0.69 15.64 17.36
CA ASP A 67 0.07 14.32 17.43
C ASP A 67 -1.31 14.33 16.79
N VAL A 68 -1.69 13.20 16.18
CA VAL A 68 -3.05 12.94 15.67
C VAL A 68 -3.56 11.64 16.29
N ARG A 69 -4.82 11.58 16.66
CA ARG A 69 -5.44 10.36 17.19
C ARG A 69 -6.85 10.16 16.66
N VAL A 70 -7.26 8.90 16.64
CA VAL A 70 -8.59 8.47 16.21
C VAL A 70 -9.28 7.70 17.32
N LYS A 71 -10.54 8.03 17.59
CA LYS A 71 -11.43 7.27 18.47
C LYS A 71 -12.61 6.77 17.66
N LEU A 72 -12.93 5.48 17.78
CA LEU A 72 -14.14 4.92 17.18
C LEU A 72 -15.27 4.92 18.21
N CYS A 73 -16.42 5.43 17.82
CA CYS A 73 -17.63 5.48 18.62
C CYS A 73 -18.77 4.79 17.87
N LEU A 74 -19.81 4.37 18.58
CA LEU A 74 -21.01 3.84 17.93
C LEU A 74 -21.78 4.98 17.26
N GLU A 75 -22.29 4.74 16.05
CA GLU A 75 -23.16 5.72 15.38
C GLU A 75 -24.50 5.90 16.11
N SER A 76 -24.99 4.85 16.76
CA SER A 76 -26.20 4.92 17.59
C SER A 76 -26.01 5.68 18.90
N ASN A 77 -24.76 5.82 19.37
CA ASN A 77 -24.42 6.56 20.58
C ASN A 77 -22.96 7.03 20.54
N ASP A 78 -22.76 8.30 20.22
CA ASP A 78 -21.45 8.90 20.01
C ASP A 78 -20.67 9.16 21.31
N SER A 79 -21.28 8.95 22.48
CA SER A 79 -20.60 8.95 23.78
C SER A 79 -19.91 7.61 24.08
N TRP A 80 -20.27 6.54 23.37
CA TRP A 80 -19.70 5.21 23.56
C TRP A 80 -18.56 4.99 22.59
N CYS A 81 -17.39 5.50 22.98
CA CYS A 81 -16.16 5.39 22.23
C CYS A 81 -15.22 4.34 22.84
N GLY A 82 -14.47 3.64 21.99
CA GLY A 82 -13.31 2.88 22.44
C GLY A 82 -12.07 3.75 22.61
N ASP A 83 -10.97 3.08 22.91
CA ASP A 83 -9.70 3.74 23.20
C ASP A 83 -9.16 4.51 21.99
N ALA A 84 -8.52 5.64 22.26
CA ALA A 84 -7.86 6.40 21.22
C ALA A 84 -6.63 5.65 20.69
N LYS A 85 -6.47 5.62 19.36
CA LYS A 85 -5.25 5.18 18.69
C LYS A 85 -4.49 6.41 18.21
N LEU A 86 -3.27 6.59 18.69
CA LEU A 86 -2.34 7.58 18.15
C LEU A 86 -1.91 7.15 16.75
N ALA A 87 -1.91 8.11 15.83
CA ALA A 87 -1.41 7.91 14.48
C ALA A 87 0.11 7.95 14.50
N ASN A 88 0.73 6.90 13.97
CA ASN A 88 2.16 6.91 13.72
C ASN A 88 2.45 7.86 12.54
N PRO A 89 3.65 8.44 12.45
CA PRO A 89 4.11 9.03 11.19
C PRO A 89 3.97 7.98 10.08
N LEU A 90 3.58 8.41 8.88
CA LEU A 90 3.69 7.54 7.71
C LEU A 90 5.18 7.26 7.49
N GLU A 91 5.68 6.13 7.99
CA GLU A 91 6.97 5.60 7.55
C GLU A 91 6.79 5.23 6.08
N GLU A 92 7.61 5.80 5.19
CA GLU A 92 7.68 5.36 3.81
C GLU A 92 7.79 3.84 3.83
N GLU A 93 6.78 3.13 3.31
CA GLU A 93 6.84 1.69 3.12
C GLU A 93 8.08 1.41 2.26
N LEU A 94 9.19 1.03 2.90
CA LEU A 94 10.25 0.29 2.22
C LEU A 94 9.54 -0.86 1.52
N PRO A 95 9.65 -0.98 0.17
CA PRO A 95 8.83 -1.90 -0.59
C PRO A 95 8.98 -3.30 0.00
N ASN A 96 7.86 -3.85 0.47
CA ASN A 96 7.80 -5.18 1.02
C ASN A 96 8.39 -6.14 -0.04
N PRO A 97 9.53 -6.82 0.22
CA PRO A 97 10.19 -7.64 -0.79
C PRO A 97 9.34 -8.84 -1.27
N LYS A 98 8.15 -9.04 -0.69
CA LYS A 98 7.17 -10.04 -1.10
C LYS A 98 6.29 -9.63 -2.30
N ASP A 99 6.15 -8.33 -2.60
CA ASP A 99 5.33 -7.86 -3.73
C ASP A 99 6.12 -7.68 -5.03
N SER A 100 7.43 -7.96 -5.02
CA SER A 100 8.28 -7.92 -6.23
C SER A 100 8.19 -9.18 -7.10
N ARG A 101 7.04 -9.87 -7.16
CA ARG A 101 6.75 -10.70 -8.32
C ARG A 101 6.21 -9.77 -9.39
N ALA A 102 7.12 -9.14 -10.14
CA ALA A 102 6.80 -8.54 -11.42
C ALA A 102 6.08 -9.60 -12.27
N ALA A 103 4.76 -9.50 -12.34
CA ALA A 103 3.95 -10.35 -13.17
C ALA A 103 4.26 -9.96 -14.62
N ILE A 104 5.27 -10.58 -15.21
CA ILE A 104 5.54 -10.50 -16.64
C ILE A 104 4.24 -10.94 -17.32
N SER A 105 3.66 -10.07 -18.16
CA SER A 105 2.41 -10.41 -18.84
C SER A 105 2.60 -11.70 -19.64
N SER A 106 1.58 -12.56 -19.68
CA SER A 106 1.62 -13.83 -20.42
C SER A 106 2.01 -13.63 -21.89
N GLU A 107 1.63 -12.50 -22.47
CA GLU A 107 2.02 -12.06 -23.82
C GLU A 107 3.53 -11.85 -23.92
N THR A 108 4.14 -11.15 -22.96
CA THR A 108 5.59 -10.91 -22.92
C THR A 108 6.35 -12.23 -22.76
N LEU A 109 5.83 -13.15 -21.94
CA LEU A 109 6.45 -14.46 -21.73
C LEU A 109 6.39 -15.33 -23.00
N MET A 110 5.30 -15.29 -23.76
CA MET A 110 5.21 -15.99 -25.05
C MET A 110 6.19 -15.45 -26.09
N VAL A 111 6.40 -14.13 -26.15
CA VAL A 111 7.40 -13.54 -27.06
C VAL A 111 8.81 -14.01 -26.71
N ILE A 112 9.18 -14.01 -25.43
CA ILE A 112 10.51 -14.46 -24.98
C ILE A 112 10.76 -15.92 -25.35
N VAL A 113 9.79 -16.81 -25.08
CA VAL A 113 9.90 -18.24 -25.41
C VAL A 113 10.05 -18.43 -26.94
N GLY A 114 9.31 -17.66 -27.74
CA GLY A 114 9.42 -17.70 -29.19
C GLY A 114 10.83 -17.36 -29.70
N ILE A 115 11.44 -16.28 -29.18
CA ILE A 115 12.79 -15.85 -29.57
C ILE A 115 13.83 -16.93 -29.22
N ILE A 116 13.73 -17.53 -28.03
CA ILE A 116 14.64 -18.60 -27.59
C ILE A 116 14.51 -19.82 -28.51
N GLY A 117 13.28 -20.21 -28.87
CA GLY A 117 13.04 -21.34 -29.77
C GLY A 117 13.66 -21.13 -31.16
N VAL A 118 13.46 -19.95 -31.75
CA VAL A 118 13.99 -19.62 -33.09
C VAL A 118 15.52 -19.57 -33.08
N THR A 119 16.11 -18.92 -32.08
CA THR A 119 17.58 -18.82 -31.97
C THR A 119 18.22 -20.20 -31.80
N PHE A 120 17.62 -21.09 -31.01
CA PHE A 120 18.10 -22.46 -30.85
C PHE A 120 18.06 -23.27 -32.17
N LEU A 121 16.98 -23.14 -32.95
CA LEU A 121 16.88 -23.81 -34.26
C LEU A 121 17.95 -23.32 -35.24
N ILE A 122 18.23 -22.01 -35.27
CA ILE A 122 19.30 -21.45 -36.11
C ILE A 122 20.65 -22.03 -35.72
N CYS A 123 20.96 -22.15 -34.43
CA CYS A 123 22.19 -22.76 -33.94
C CYS A 123 22.33 -24.22 -34.40
N ILE A 124 21.25 -25.01 -34.36
CA ILE A 124 21.27 -26.40 -34.84
C ILE A 124 21.54 -26.45 -36.34
N VAL A 125 20.86 -25.64 -37.15
CA VAL A 125 21.08 -25.60 -38.60
C VAL A 125 22.52 -25.23 -38.91
N LEU A 126 23.08 -24.21 -38.25
CA LEU A 126 24.47 -23.83 -38.40
C LEU A 126 25.43 -24.97 -38.00
N ALA A 127 25.17 -25.65 -36.89
CA ALA A 127 25.98 -26.79 -36.46
C ALA A 127 25.96 -27.93 -37.50
N ILE A 128 24.79 -28.28 -38.04
CA ILE A 128 24.66 -29.29 -39.09
C ILE A 128 25.40 -28.86 -40.36
N CYS A 129 25.18 -27.63 -40.83
CA CYS A 129 25.86 -27.09 -42.01
C CYS A 129 27.39 -27.07 -41.84
N CYS A 130 27.90 -26.68 -40.67
CA CYS A 130 29.32 -26.68 -40.35
C CYS A 130 29.89 -28.11 -40.29
N CYS A 131 29.16 -29.05 -39.69
CA CYS A 131 29.56 -30.46 -39.64
C CYS A 131 29.56 -31.10 -41.03
N TRP A 132 28.61 -30.76 -41.89
CA TRP A 132 28.56 -31.26 -43.27
C TRP A 132 29.67 -30.67 -44.14
N LYS A 133 29.96 -29.36 -44.02
CA LYS A 133 31.10 -28.74 -44.70
C LYS A 133 32.44 -29.35 -44.30
N LYS A 134 32.64 -29.65 -43.00
CA LYS A 134 33.85 -30.35 -42.55
C LYS A 134 33.98 -31.76 -43.13
N LYS A 135 32.87 -32.48 -43.32
CA LYS A 135 32.87 -33.84 -43.87
C LYS A 135 33.21 -33.88 -45.37
N VAL A 136 32.86 -32.84 -46.13
CA VAL A 136 33.18 -32.73 -47.56
C VAL A 136 34.65 -32.38 -47.80
N ASN A 137 35.26 -31.55 -46.94
CA ASN A 137 36.67 -31.16 -47.06
C ASN A 137 37.68 -32.23 -46.61
N HIS A 138 37.23 -33.33 -46.02
CA HIS A 138 38.10 -34.39 -45.49
C HIS A 138 38.06 -35.69 -46.33
N LYS A 139 37.58 -35.61 -47.57
CA LYS A 139 37.56 -36.70 -48.55
C LYS A 139 38.49 -36.42 -49.71
#